data_AF-A0A819XNE9-F1
#
_entry.id   AF-A0A819XNE9-F1
#
_cell.length_a   1.000
_cell.length_b   1.000
_cell.length_c   1.000
_cell.angle_alpha   90.00
_cell.angle_beta   90.00
_cell.angle_gamma   90.00
#
_symmetry.space_group_name_H-M   'P 1'
#
loop_
_entity.id
_entity.type
_entity.pdbx_description
1 polymer ?
#
loop_
_entity_poly.entity_id
_entity_poly.type
_entity_poly.pdbx_seq_one_letter_code
_entity_poly.pdbx_strand_id
1 'polypeptide(L)'
;MYSTGSSSSISIATGDLNRDNRLDIVVINNDTSTIGIMLGYDEFFPIQTTYSTGTNPYSLAVSDFNNDTRLDIVVVNEIGNT
;
A
#
# COMPACT_ATOMS: atom_id res chain seq x y z
N MET A 1 19.45 2.45 -1.60
CA MET A 1 19.32 1.13 -0.94
C MET A 1 18.38 1.32 0.24
N TYR A 2 17.20 0.69 0.23
CA TYR A 2 16.33 0.65 1.41
C TYR A 2 16.13 -0.82 1.79
N SER A 3 16.97 -1.28 2.71
CA SER A 3 16.78 -2.53 3.44
C SER A 3 16.17 -2.16 4.78
N THR A 4 15.03 -2.74 5.14
CA THR A 4 14.50 -2.67 6.50
C THR A 4 14.75 -4.00 7.19
N GLY A 5 15.88 -4.05 7.87
CA GLY A 5 16.13 -5.08 8.87
C GLY A 5 15.16 -4.96 10.04
N SER A 6 14.79 -6.14 10.58
CA SER A 6 14.18 -6.39 11.88
C SER A 6 12.65 -6.20 12.04
N SER A 7 11.98 -7.36 12.00
CA SER A 7 10.90 -7.85 12.90
C SER A 7 9.49 -7.24 12.91
N SER A 8 9.17 -6.25 12.08
CA SER A 8 7.77 -5.93 11.70
C SER A 8 7.76 -5.57 10.23
N SER A 9 7.31 -6.47 9.36
CA SER A 9 7.44 -6.29 7.90
C SER A 9 6.52 -5.16 7.44
N ILE A 10 7.06 -3.95 7.34
CA ILE A 10 6.39 -2.81 6.68
C ILE A 10 6.55 -3.04 5.18
N SER A 11 5.53 -3.63 4.55
CA SER A 11 5.49 -3.82 3.10
C SER A 11 5.18 -2.50 2.40
N ILE A 12 5.85 -2.25 1.28
CA ILE A 12 5.61 -1.12 0.37
C ILE A 12 5.40 -1.65 -1.04
N ALA A 13 4.53 -0.99 -1.81
CA ALA A 13 4.41 -1.18 -3.25
C ALA A 13 4.23 0.16 -3.95
N THR A 14 4.48 0.16 -5.25
CA THR A 14 4.32 1.34 -6.11
C THR A 14 3.48 1.01 -7.33
N GLY A 15 2.75 2.01 -7.83
CA GLY A 15 1.92 1.91 -9.01
C GLY A 15 1.19 3.23 -9.28
N ASP A 16 0.76 3.47 -10.51
CA ASP A 16 -0.09 4.62 -10.84
C ASP A 16 -1.56 4.30 -10.48
N LEU A 17 -1.94 4.60 -9.24
CA LEU A 17 -3.24 4.24 -8.66
C LEU A 17 -4.32 5.23 -9.08
N ASN A 18 -3.95 6.48 -9.37
CA ASN A 18 -4.88 7.55 -9.74
C ASN A 18 -4.93 7.85 -11.26
N ARG A 19 -4.08 7.18 -12.06
CA ARG A 19 -3.96 7.30 -13.53
C ARG A 19 -3.46 8.67 -13.99
N ASP A 20 -2.53 9.25 -13.26
CA ASP A 20 -1.91 10.53 -13.60
C ASP A 20 -0.54 10.40 -14.30
N ASN A 21 -0.13 9.17 -14.63
CA ASN A 21 1.18 8.79 -15.17
C ASN A 21 2.35 9.04 -14.21
N ARG A 22 2.10 9.13 -12.90
CA ARG A 22 3.13 9.15 -11.86
C ARG A 22 2.98 7.92 -10.98
N LEU A 23 4.10 7.50 -10.40
CA LEU A 23 4.07 6.41 -9.42
C LEU A 23 3.58 6.93 -8.08
N ASP A 24 2.56 6.28 -7.56
CA ASP A 24 2.09 6.42 -6.19
C ASP A 24 2.75 5.37 -5.29
N ILE A 25 2.67 5.59 -3.99
CA ILE A 25 3.20 4.68 -2.97
C ILE A 25 2.05 4.15 -2.11
N VAL A 26 2.07 2.85 -1.83
CA VAL A 26 1.22 2.20 -0.82
C VAL A 26 2.10 1.62 0.27
N VAL A 27 1.79 1.93 1.53
CA VAL A 27 2.51 1.41 2.71
C VAL A 27 1.55 0.72 3.67
N ILE A 28 2.05 -0.31 4.34
CA ILE A 28 1.36 -0.94 5.48
C ILE A 28 1.71 -0.23 6.78
N ASN A 29 0.69 0.12 7.55
CA ASN A 29 0.82 0.57 8.94
C ASN A 29 0.29 -0.53 9.87
N ASN A 30 1.18 -1.42 10.31
CA ASN A 30 0.81 -2.56 11.15
C ASN A 30 0.17 -2.12 12.48
N ASP A 31 0.78 -1.15 13.17
CA ASP A 31 0.32 -0.65 14.49
C ASP A 31 -1.09 -0.08 14.46
N THR A 32 -1.50 0.52 13.34
CA THR A 32 -2.83 1.12 13.19
C THR A 32 -3.81 0.25 12.43
N SER A 33 -3.39 -0.93 11.94
CA SER A 33 -4.20 -1.78 11.05
C SER A 33 -4.77 -0.98 9.87
N THR A 34 -3.90 -0.23 9.20
CA THR A 34 -4.25 0.55 8.00
C THR A 34 -3.23 0.35 6.89
N ILE A 35 -3.63 0.66 5.66
CA ILE A 35 -2.70 1.07 4.62
C ILE A 35 -2.71 2.58 4.45
N GLY A 36 -1.57 3.15 4.06
CA GLY A 36 -1.44 4.53 3.60
C GLY A 36 -1.20 4.57 2.10
N ILE A 37 -1.89 5.47 1.41
CA ILE A 37 -1.68 5.76 -0.02
C ILE A 37 -1.16 7.19 -0.15
N MET A 38 0.00 7.35 -0.78
CA MET A 38 0.64 8.63 -1.05
C MET A 38 0.70 8.82 -2.57
N LEU A 39 -0.07 9.78 -3.09
CA LEU A 39 -0.15 10.03 -4.53
C LEU A 39 1.08 10.82 -4.99
N GLY A 40 1.78 10.37 -6.02
CA GLY A 40 2.95 11.07 -6.55
C GLY A 40 2.60 12.48 -7.01
N TYR A 41 3.34 13.49 -6.54
CA TYR A 41 3.17 14.88 -6.97
C TYR A 41 4.52 15.54 -7.22
N ASP A 42 4.85 15.79 -8.48
CA ASP A 42 6.15 16.33 -8.91
C ASP A 42 7.34 15.60 -8.25
N GLU A 43 8.12 16.29 -7.42
CA GLU A 43 9.29 15.76 -6.72
C GLU A 43 8.99 15.29 -5.28
N PHE A 44 7.72 15.27 -4.85
CA PHE A 44 7.34 14.91 -3.49
C PHE A 44 6.10 14.01 -3.40
N PHE A 45 5.87 13.49 -2.20
CA PHE A 45 4.67 12.72 -1.86
C PHE A 45 3.89 13.48 -0.77
N PRO A 46 2.63 13.86 -1.02
CA PRO A 46 1.77 14.50 -0.05
C PRO A 46 1.40 13.54 1.10
N ILE A 47 0.67 14.08 2.09
CA ILE A 47 0.19 13.31 3.24
C ILE A 47 -0.60 12.09 2.77
N GLN A 48 -0.31 10.94 3.38
CA GLN A 48 -1.01 9.70 3.06
C GLN A 48 -2.52 9.81 3.34
N THR A 49 -3.33 9.26 2.44
CA THR A 49 -4.71 8.89 2.73
C THR A 49 -4.69 7.48 3.32
N THR A 50 -5.38 7.28 4.45
CA THR A 50 -5.36 5.98 5.14
C THR A 50 -6.65 5.21 4.94
N TYR A 51 -6.54 3.89 4.81
CA TYR A 51 -7.67 2.97 4.68
C TYR A 51 -7.50 1.85 5.69
N SER A 52 -8.56 1.53 6.43
CA SER A 52 -8.56 0.42 7.39
C SER A 52 -8.36 -0.92 6.70
N THR A 53 -7.60 -1.80 7.35
CA THR A 53 -7.39 -3.19 6.96
C THR A 53 -7.93 -4.14 8.02
N GLY A 54 -7.65 -5.45 7.86
CA GLY A 54 -7.75 -6.40 8.97
C GLY A 54 -6.63 -6.19 9.99
N THR A 55 -6.66 -6.98 11.08
CA THR A 55 -5.69 -6.86 12.16
C THR A 55 -4.33 -7.43 11.75
N ASN A 56 -3.26 -6.72 12.11
CA ASN A 56 -1.88 -7.07 11.79
C ASN A 56 -1.66 -7.28 10.27
N PRO A 57 -1.85 -6.24 9.43
CA PRO A 57 -1.45 -6.31 8.03
C PRO A 57 0.07 -6.51 7.95
N TYR A 58 0.55 -7.41 7.09
CA TYR A 58 1.99 -7.71 6.95
C TYR A 58 2.48 -7.83 5.51
N SER A 59 1.58 -7.94 4.53
CA SER A 59 1.95 -8.01 3.12
C SER A 59 0.91 -7.35 2.24
N LEU A 60 1.34 -6.76 1.13
CA LEU A 60 0.46 -6.19 0.11
C LEU A 60 0.96 -6.52 -1.31
N ALA A 61 0.05 -6.45 -2.27
CA ALA A 61 0.33 -6.54 -3.69
C ALA A 61 -0.51 -5.52 -4.46
N VAL A 62 0.05 -5.00 -5.55
CA VAL A 62 -0.61 -4.04 -6.45
C VAL A 62 -0.58 -4.59 -7.86
N SER A 63 -1.76 -4.75 -8.47
CA SER A 63 -1.91 -5.18 -9.85
C SER A 63 -3.35 -4.97 -10.32
N ASP A 64 -3.61 -4.98 -11.61
CA ASP A 64 -4.97 -5.08 -12.14
C ASP A 64 -5.43 -6.55 -12.03
N PHE A 65 -6.06 -6.91 -10.91
CA PHE A 65 -6.46 -8.29 -10.63
C PHE A 65 -7.84 -8.62 -11.22
N ASN A 66 -8.65 -7.60 -11.49
CA ASN A 66 -10.01 -7.76 -12.03
C ASN A 66 -10.12 -7.43 -13.53
N ASN A 67 -9.02 -7.02 -14.17
CA ASN A 67 -8.91 -6.67 -15.60
C ASN A 67 -9.80 -5.48 -16.01
N ASP A 68 -9.97 -4.49 -15.12
CA ASP A 68 -10.73 -3.25 -15.38
C ASP A 68 -9.84 -2.06 -15.77
N THR A 69 -8.53 -2.29 -15.95
CA THR A 69 -7.48 -1.30 -16.23
C THR A 69 -7.13 -0.37 -15.08
N ARG A 70 -7.71 -0.53 -13.87
CA ARG A 70 -7.26 0.14 -12.64
C ARG A 70 -6.33 -0.82 -11.88
N LEU A 71 -5.35 -0.26 -11.20
CA LEU A 71 -4.59 -1.03 -10.22
C LEU A 71 -5.47 -1.28 -8.99
N ASP A 72 -5.57 -2.54 -8.61
CA ASP A 72 -6.15 -2.99 -7.36
C ASP A 72 -5.05 -3.15 -6.30
N ILE A 73 -5.44 -3.02 -5.03
CA ILE A 73 -4.58 -3.26 -3.87
C ILE A 73 -5.13 -4.45 -3.09
N VAL A 74 -4.30 -5.46 -2.87
CA VAL A 74 -4.64 -6.62 -2.02
C VAL A 74 -3.74 -6.58 -0.79
N VAL A 75 -4.33 -6.74 0.39
CA VAL A 75 -3.63 -6.72 1.69
C VAL A 75 -3.88 -8.03 2.41
N VAL A 76 -2.80 -8.63 2.93
CA VAL A 76 -2.85 -9.83 3.77
C VAL A 76 -2.67 -9.44 5.23
N ASN A 77 -3.57 -9.94 6.08
CA ASN A 77 -3.63 -9.67 7.53
C ASN A 77 -3.49 -10.99 8.30
N GLU A 78 -2.86 -10.99 9.48
CA GLU A 78 -2.72 -12.22 10.29
C GLU A 78 -4.06 -12.68 10.88
N ILE A 79 -4.89 -11.72 11.31
CA ILE A 79 -6.17 -12.00 11.95
C ILE A 79 -7.22 -11.11 11.29
N GLY A 80 -7.83 -11.67 10.26
CA GLY A 80 -8.89 -11.01 9.50
C GLY A 80 -9.44 -12.01 8.52
N ASN A 81 -10.30 -12.91 9.00
CA ASN A 81 -11.19 -13.60 8.09
C ASN A 81 -12.08 -12.52 7.46
N THR A 82 -12.08 -12.51 6.13
CA THR A 82 -12.95 -11.75 5.24
C THR A 82 -14.41 -11.76 5.69
#